data_AF-A0A969MCX0-F1
#
_entry.id   AF-A0A969MCX0-F1
#
_cell.length_a   1.000
_cell.length_b   1.000
_cell.length_c   1.000
_cell.angle_alpha   90.00
_cell.angle_beta   90.00
_cell.angle_gamma   90.00
#
_symmetry.space_group_name_H-M   'P 1'
#
loop_
_entity.id
_entity.type
_entity.pdbx_description
1 polymer ?
#
loop_
_entity_poly.entity_id
_entity_poly.type
_entity_poly.pdbx_seq_one_letter_code
_entity_poly.pdbx_strand_id
1 'polypeptide(L)'
;MSEKITVTTRKAFENSVISEILGIRELIKNRDVGDIVASPLPEYVKANPFELKITIYLFPVKEPPFYKVGYVRPYINIPEIKRSQLNWKTIKKIAGGVNGYMWGRFRCTVNLSNSRQLAVYGATEAEAENRMDEILEVIEPKELTRSITEEKKRGQRKDGKPLFKESTRVYPGYFTVVSSKKVSDEYDRENLTNNEKLQPTISGNFKRHKTEKIPLWVNDQPPNAEKIIAEALRNRG
;
A
#
# COMPACT_ATOMS: atom_id res chain seq x y z
N MET A 1 -50.79 19.28 4.98
CA MET A 1 -50.20 20.29 4.09
C MET A 1 -50.31 19.77 2.66
N SER A 2 -50.87 20.55 1.73
CA SER A 2 -50.97 20.15 0.32
C SER A 2 -49.69 20.54 -0.42
N GLU A 3 -48.90 19.55 -0.84
CA GLU A 3 -47.71 19.79 -1.66
C GLU A 3 -48.09 19.96 -3.13
N LYS A 4 -47.56 21.02 -3.76
CA LYS A 4 -47.82 21.37 -5.15
C LYS A 4 -46.58 21.03 -5.99
N ILE A 5 -46.71 20.10 -6.94
CA ILE A 5 -45.65 19.78 -7.90
C ILE A 5 -45.91 20.59 -9.17
N THR A 6 -44.94 21.38 -9.61
CA THR A 6 -45.04 22.19 -10.84
C THR A 6 -44.16 21.53 -11.90
N VAL A 7 -44.77 21.09 -13.00
CA VAL A 7 -44.09 20.41 -14.11
C VAL A 7 -44.15 21.31 -15.34
N THR A 8 -43.00 21.59 -15.97
CA THR A 8 -42.94 22.42 -17.19
C THR A 8 -42.55 21.52 -18.37
N THR A 9 -43.46 21.33 -19.33
CA THR A 9 -43.23 20.48 -20.51
C THR A 9 -43.77 21.13 -21.79
N ARG A 10 -43.42 20.56 -22.96
CA ARG A 10 -43.99 20.95 -24.25
C ARG A 10 -45.34 20.23 -24.42
N LYS A 11 -46.38 20.96 -24.85
CA LYS A 11 -47.79 20.48 -24.97
C LYS A 11 -47.98 19.08 -25.57
N ALA A 12 -47.12 18.67 -26.51
CA ALA A 12 -47.23 17.37 -27.17
C ALA A 12 -46.99 16.15 -26.26
N PHE A 13 -46.33 16.33 -25.11
CA PHE A 13 -45.90 15.23 -24.23
C PHE A 13 -46.37 15.39 -22.77
N GLU A 14 -47.28 16.34 -22.52
CA GLU A 14 -47.70 16.74 -21.18
C GLU A 14 -48.35 15.57 -20.43
N ASN A 15 -49.25 14.82 -21.08
CA ASN A 15 -49.98 13.73 -20.44
C ASN A 15 -49.10 12.51 -20.13
N SER A 16 -48.16 12.17 -21.01
CA SER A 16 -47.25 11.03 -20.78
C SER A 16 -46.29 11.32 -19.62
N VAL A 17 -45.70 12.52 -19.59
CA VAL A 17 -44.76 12.93 -18.55
C VAL A 17 -45.46 13.06 -17.19
N ILE A 18 -46.68 13.60 -17.15
CA ILE A 18 -47.46 13.67 -15.90
C ILE A 18 -47.77 12.26 -15.38
N SER A 19 -48.15 11.32 -16.26
CA SER A 19 -48.44 9.94 -15.83
C SER A 19 -47.21 9.22 -15.28
N GLU A 20 -46.04 9.46 -15.87
CA GLU A 20 -44.76 8.90 -15.41
C GLU A 20 -44.35 9.47 -14.06
N ILE A 21 -44.44 10.79 -13.87
CA ILE A 21 -44.11 11.46 -12.60
C ILE A 21 -45.07 11.02 -11.48
N LEU A 22 -46.36 10.88 -11.78
CA LEU A 22 -47.34 10.38 -10.81
C LEU A 22 -47.06 8.91 -10.44
N GLY A 23 -46.71 8.07 -11.41
CA GLY A 23 -46.32 6.68 -11.16
C GLY A 23 -45.07 6.57 -10.28
N ILE A 24 -44.03 7.35 -10.57
CA ILE A 24 -42.82 7.42 -9.74
C ILE A 24 -43.16 7.90 -8.32
N ARG A 25 -44.03 8.91 -8.19
CA ARG A 25 -44.46 9.43 -6.89
C ARG A 25 -45.20 8.39 -6.06
N GLU A 26 -46.12 7.62 -6.65
CA GLU A 26 -46.83 6.56 -5.91
C GLU A 26 -45.88 5.44 -5.47
N LEU A 27 -44.89 5.10 -6.28
CA LEU A 27 -43.83 4.15 -5.92
C LEU A 27 -42.97 4.64 -4.75
N ILE A 28 -42.71 5.95 -4.66
CA ILE A 28 -41.94 6.57 -3.57
C ILE A 28 -42.81 6.76 -2.32
N LYS A 29 -44.08 7.14 -2.46
CA LYS A 29 -44.98 7.48 -1.33
C LYS A 29 -45.20 6.32 -0.37
N ASN A 30 -45.17 5.09 -0.87
CA ASN A 30 -45.38 3.86 -0.08
C ASN A 30 -44.07 3.15 0.29
N ARG A 31 -42.92 3.65 -0.18
CA ARG A 31 -41.62 3.20 0.29
C ARG A 31 -41.13 4.17 1.34
N ASP A 32 -40.80 3.65 2.51
CA ASP A 32 -39.99 4.39 3.47
C ASP A 32 -38.58 4.49 2.87
N VAL A 33 -38.39 5.42 1.93
CA VAL A 33 -37.08 5.80 1.41
C VAL A 33 -36.45 6.73 2.46
N GLY A 34 -36.33 6.23 3.68
CA GLY A 34 -35.20 6.63 4.50
C GLY A 34 -33.99 6.18 3.71
N ASP A 35 -33.21 7.12 3.18
CA ASP A 35 -31.89 6.79 2.66
C ASP A 35 -31.20 5.91 3.70
N ILE A 36 -30.94 4.65 3.36
CA ILE A 36 -29.98 3.85 4.10
C ILE A 36 -28.62 4.49 3.78
N VAL A 37 -28.31 5.60 4.46
CA VAL A 37 -26.96 6.18 4.52
C VAL A 37 -26.02 5.23 5.29
N ALA A 38 -26.57 4.16 5.88
CA ALA A 38 -25.82 3.06 6.47
C ALA A 38 -25.48 1.97 5.44
N SER A 39 -24.84 2.31 4.31
CA SER A 39 -23.75 1.40 3.93
C SER A 39 -22.81 1.38 5.13
N PRO A 40 -22.42 0.21 5.67
CA PRO A 40 -21.50 0.18 6.80
C PRO A 40 -20.20 0.88 6.37
N LEU A 41 -20.07 2.15 6.77
CA LEU A 41 -18.81 2.89 6.81
C LEU A 41 -17.64 2.02 7.31
N PRO A 42 -17.81 1.06 8.26
CA PRO A 42 -16.73 0.15 8.62
C PRO A 42 -16.16 -0.72 7.48
N GLU A 43 -16.92 -1.08 6.44
CA GLU A 43 -16.39 -1.89 5.33
C GLU A 43 -15.50 -1.09 4.36
N TYR A 44 -15.66 0.23 4.33
CA TYR A 44 -14.80 1.16 3.59
C TYR A 44 -13.71 1.79 4.44
N VAL A 45 -13.39 1.22 5.61
CA VAL A 45 -12.23 1.64 6.41
C VAL A 45 -10.96 1.26 5.65
N LYS A 46 -10.58 2.11 4.70
CA LYS A 46 -9.21 2.11 4.19
C LYS A 46 -8.32 2.39 5.38
N ALA A 47 -7.42 1.45 5.67
CA ALA A 47 -6.40 1.62 6.69
C ALA A 47 -5.74 3.00 6.52
N ASN A 48 -5.50 3.69 7.63
CA ASN A 48 -4.82 4.98 7.63
C ASN A 48 -3.56 4.88 6.76
N PRO A 49 -3.31 5.85 5.86
CA PRO A 49 -2.17 5.80 4.97
C PRO A 49 -0.86 5.78 5.76
N PHE A 50 0.15 5.11 5.21
CA PHE A 50 1.45 4.96 5.86
C PHE A 50 2.09 6.33 6.11
N GLU A 51 2.36 6.70 7.36
CA GLU A 51 3.19 7.87 7.65
C GLU A 51 4.57 7.72 7.01
N LEU A 52 5.17 6.54 7.18
CA LEU A 52 6.45 6.17 6.61
C LEU A 52 6.41 4.71 6.15
N LYS A 53 6.81 4.46 4.91
CA LYS A 53 6.89 3.13 4.32
C LYS A 53 8.17 2.99 3.52
N ILE A 54 8.87 1.89 3.69
CA ILE A 54 9.98 1.51 2.82
C ILE A 54 9.54 0.41 1.88
N THR A 55 9.90 0.54 0.61
CA THR A 55 9.87 -0.57 -0.34
C THR A 55 11.28 -0.88 -0.79
N ILE A 56 11.75 -2.08 -0.47
CA ILE A 56 13.05 -2.61 -0.90
C ILE A 56 12.81 -3.47 -2.13
N TYR A 57 13.56 -3.22 -3.20
CA TYR A 57 13.51 -4.00 -4.43
C TYR A 57 14.70 -4.95 -4.51
N LEU A 58 14.39 -6.22 -4.70
CA LEU A 58 15.35 -7.31 -4.73
C LEU A 58 15.51 -7.85 -6.15
N PHE A 59 16.70 -8.36 -6.47
CA PHE A 59 17.06 -8.83 -7.80
C PHE A 59 17.88 -10.12 -7.73
N PRO A 60 17.81 -10.99 -8.74
CA PRO A 60 18.59 -12.24 -8.75
C PRO A 60 20.05 -12.01 -9.13
N VAL A 61 20.41 -10.79 -9.54
CA VAL A 61 21.76 -10.37 -9.92
C VAL A 61 22.25 -9.35 -8.89
N LYS A 62 23.51 -9.47 -8.48
CA LYS A 62 24.13 -8.63 -7.44
C LYS A 62 24.32 -7.19 -7.89
N GLU A 63 24.69 -6.98 -9.15
CA GLU A 63 25.04 -5.67 -9.71
C GLU A 63 24.16 -5.34 -10.91
N PRO A 64 23.95 -4.04 -11.21
CA PRO A 64 23.24 -3.64 -12.41
C PRO A 64 24.04 -4.06 -13.67
N PRO A 65 23.37 -4.32 -14.79
CA PRO A 65 21.99 -3.96 -15.06
C PRO A 65 20.96 -5.03 -14.61
N PHE A 66 19.87 -4.58 -13.98
CA PHE A 66 18.84 -5.44 -13.41
C PHE A 66 17.82 -5.95 -14.44
N TYR A 67 18.29 -6.52 -15.54
CA TYR A 67 17.44 -7.09 -16.59
C TYR A 67 17.43 -8.61 -16.51
N LYS A 68 16.24 -9.18 -16.28
CA LYS A 68 15.98 -10.61 -16.50
C LYS A 68 14.55 -10.79 -16.97
N VAL A 69 14.38 -11.30 -18.19
CA VAL A 69 13.07 -11.58 -18.77
C VAL A 69 12.43 -12.76 -18.01
N GLY A 70 11.14 -12.64 -17.70
CA GLY A 70 10.37 -13.71 -17.04
C GLY A 70 10.57 -13.84 -15.52
N TYR A 71 11.27 -12.90 -14.88
CA TYR A 71 11.44 -12.91 -13.43
C TYR A 71 10.49 -11.90 -12.76
N VAL A 72 9.64 -12.39 -11.85
CA VAL A 72 8.82 -11.51 -10.99
C VAL A 72 9.75 -10.82 -10.01
N ARG A 73 9.77 -9.49 -9.99
CA ARG A 73 10.65 -8.71 -9.12
C ARG A 73 10.18 -8.83 -7.66
N PRO A 74 10.93 -9.51 -6.77
CA PRO A 74 10.58 -9.54 -5.36
C PRO A 74 10.79 -8.15 -4.77
N TYR A 75 9.88 -7.79 -3.87
CA TYR A 75 9.99 -6.59 -3.07
C TYR A 75 9.56 -6.88 -1.65
N ILE A 76 10.16 -6.16 -0.71
CA ILE A 76 9.75 -6.18 0.70
C ILE A 76 9.15 -4.81 1.01
N ASN A 77 7.93 -4.81 1.54
CA ASN A 77 7.25 -3.61 1.99
C ASN A 77 7.29 -3.56 3.51
N ILE A 78 8.03 -2.61 4.06
CA ILE A 78 8.19 -2.40 5.50
C ILE A 78 7.36 -1.18 5.90
N PRO A 79 6.25 -1.37 6.65
CA PRO A 79 5.45 -0.26 7.16
C PRO A 79 6.07 0.33 8.44
N GLU A 80 5.90 1.63 8.66
CA GLU A 80 6.16 2.32 9.94
C GLU A 80 7.50 1.93 10.58
N ILE A 81 8.57 2.12 9.82
CA ILE A 81 9.93 1.97 10.36
C ILE A 81 10.23 3.07 11.37
N LYS A 82 10.90 2.72 12.47
CA LYS A 82 11.42 3.68 13.45
C LYS A 82 12.33 4.67 12.74
N ARG A 83 12.04 5.96 12.90
CA ARG A 83 12.79 7.04 12.23
C ARG A 83 14.28 7.03 12.58
N SER A 84 14.62 6.65 13.81
CA SER A 84 16.02 6.48 14.27
C SER A 84 16.77 5.33 13.60
N GLN A 85 16.05 4.32 13.12
CA GLN A 85 16.60 3.14 12.45
C GLN A 85 16.57 3.25 10.92
N LEU A 86 16.13 4.40 10.38
CA LEU A 86 16.12 4.70 8.96
C LEU A 86 17.53 5.06 8.47
N ASN A 87 18.43 4.08 8.48
CA ASN A 87 19.80 4.20 7.97
C ASN A 87 20.02 3.24 6.80
N TRP A 88 20.79 3.67 5.81
CA TRP A 88 21.19 2.87 4.66
C TRP A 88 21.78 1.51 5.06
N LYS A 89 22.68 1.49 6.06
CA LYS A 89 23.32 0.25 6.53
C LYS A 89 22.30 -0.72 7.13
N THR A 90 21.36 -0.22 7.92
CA THR A 90 20.30 -1.02 8.55
C THR A 90 19.37 -1.61 7.49
N ILE A 91 18.94 -0.81 6.52
CA ILE A 91 18.09 -1.26 5.41
C ILE A 91 18.82 -2.31 4.57
N LYS A 92 20.12 -2.12 4.31
CA LYS A 92 20.94 -3.09 3.59
C LYS A 92 21.05 -4.41 4.35
N LYS A 93 21.26 -4.37 5.67
CA LYS A 93 21.32 -5.57 6.53
C LYS A 93 20.03 -6.39 6.43
N ILE A 94 18.88 -5.74 6.64
CA ILE A 94 17.55 -6.35 6.56
C ILE A 94 17.32 -7.03 5.22
N ALA A 95 17.80 -6.42 4.13
CA ALA A 95 17.64 -6.94 2.79
C ALA A 95 18.61 -8.11 2.44
N GLY A 96 19.34 -8.66 3.42
CA GLY A 96 20.31 -9.76 3.23
C GLY A 96 21.76 -9.31 3.08
N GLY A 97 22.05 -8.02 3.24
CA GLY A 97 23.41 -7.49 3.17
C GLY A 97 24.04 -7.60 1.77
N VAL A 98 25.37 -7.71 1.73
CA VAL A 98 26.16 -7.85 0.48
C VAL A 98 25.91 -9.20 -0.20
N ASN A 99 25.65 -10.22 0.60
CA ASN A 99 25.50 -11.60 0.14
C ASN A 99 24.08 -11.92 -0.33
N GLY A 100 23.12 -11.03 -0.05
CA GLY A 100 21.72 -11.31 -0.27
C GLY A 100 21.23 -12.46 0.61
N TYR A 101 20.05 -12.99 0.28
CA TYR A 101 19.48 -14.15 0.96
C TYR A 101 18.74 -15.04 -0.04
N MET A 102 18.36 -16.24 0.37
CA MET A 102 17.61 -17.16 -0.48
C MET A 102 16.12 -16.86 -0.36
N TRP A 103 15.55 -16.33 -1.43
CA TRP A 103 14.12 -16.12 -1.56
C TRP A 103 13.45 -17.40 -2.06
N GLY A 104 12.27 -17.72 -1.54
CA GLY A 104 11.61 -18.95 -1.94
C GLY A 104 10.19 -19.12 -1.42
N ARG A 105 9.82 -20.40 -1.23
CA ARG A 105 8.46 -20.86 -0.98
C ARG A 105 7.91 -20.61 0.42
N PHE A 106 8.76 -20.37 1.42
CA PHE A 106 8.29 -20.14 2.78
C PHE A 106 7.91 -18.69 2.94
N ARG A 107 6.65 -18.44 3.29
CA ARG A 107 6.10 -17.11 3.56
C ARG A 107 5.90 -16.95 5.06
N CYS A 108 6.73 -16.12 5.68
CA CYS A 108 6.48 -15.62 7.02
C CYS A 108 5.56 -14.39 6.92
N THR A 109 4.43 -14.45 7.63
CA THR A 109 3.43 -13.38 7.66
C THR A 109 3.19 -12.97 9.09
N VAL A 110 3.34 -11.68 9.37
CA VAL A 110 3.14 -11.09 10.69
C VAL A 110 2.01 -10.06 10.62
N ASN A 111 1.03 -10.18 11.50
CA ASN A 111 0.05 -9.12 11.71
C ASN A 111 0.53 -8.21 12.84
N LEU A 112 0.46 -6.91 12.61
CA LEU A 112 0.97 -5.86 13.48
C LEU A 112 -0.17 -5.19 14.26
N SER A 113 0.17 -4.51 15.36
CA SER A 113 -0.78 -3.79 16.23
C SER A 113 -1.60 -2.71 15.52
N ASN A 114 -1.12 -2.20 14.38
CA ASN A 114 -1.81 -1.22 13.55
C ASN A 114 -2.77 -1.85 12.50
N SER A 115 -3.17 -3.11 12.70
CA SER A 115 -4.02 -3.87 11.77
C SER A 115 -3.43 -4.03 10.36
N ARG A 116 -2.09 -3.93 10.24
CA ARG A 116 -1.39 -4.18 8.98
C ARG A 116 -0.69 -5.53 8.99
N GLN A 117 -0.41 -6.01 7.80
CA GLN A 117 0.27 -7.27 7.59
C GLN A 117 1.61 -7.05 6.90
N LEU A 118 2.66 -7.67 7.45
CA LEU A 118 3.99 -7.76 6.86
C LEU A 118 4.18 -9.19 6.33
N ALA A 119 4.80 -9.32 5.16
CA ALA A 119 5.12 -10.62 4.59
C ALA A 119 6.56 -10.63 4.07
N VAL A 120 7.29 -11.68 4.44
CA VAL A 120 8.66 -11.95 4.00
C VAL A 120 8.71 -13.38 3.50
N TYR A 121 9.56 -13.61 2.50
CA TYR A 121 9.74 -14.90 1.88
C TYR A 121 11.16 -15.39 2.11
N GLY A 122 11.32 -16.69 2.33
CA GLY A 122 12.61 -17.38 2.46
C GLY A 122 12.61 -18.73 1.75
N ALA A 123 13.80 -19.28 1.48
CA ALA A 123 13.93 -20.62 0.92
C ALA A 123 13.70 -21.73 1.95
N THR A 124 13.95 -21.42 3.22
CA THR A 124 13.67 -22.27 4.38
C THR A 124 12.81 -21.50 5.39
N GLU A 125 12.15 -22.24 6.28
CA GLU A 125 11.39 -21.67 7.39
C GLU A 125 12.26 -20.79 8.29
N ALA A 126 13.40 -21.31 8.74
CA ALA A 126 14.35 -20.60 9.59
C ALA A 126 14.86 -19.30 8.93
N GLU A 127 15.10 -19.31 7.62
CA GLU A 127 15.55 -18.11 6.93
C GLU A 127 14.44 -17.05 6.83
N ALA A 128 13.20 -17.46 6.54
CA ALA A 128 12.06 -16.55 6.53
C ALA A 128 11.79 -15.95 7.91
N GLU A 129 11.96 -16.73 8.97
CA GLU A 129 11.84 -16.30 10.36
C GLU A 129 12.94 -15.30 10.74
N ASN A 130 14.20 -15.66 10.54
CA ASN A 130 15.34 -14.78 10.83
C ASN A 130 15.23 -13.43 10.09
N ARG A 131 14.77 -13.44 8.84
CA ARG A 131 14.55 -12.19 8.08
C ARG A 131 13.40 -11.37 8.67
N MET A 132 12.34 -12.03 9.15
CA MET A 132 11.21 -11.34 9.79
C MET A 132 11.66 -10.68 11.09
N ASP A 133 12.44 -11.38 11.92
CA ASP A 133 12.96 -10.84 13.18
C ASP A 133 13.81 -9.58 12.96
N GLU A 134 14.72 -9.59 11.98
CA GLU A 134 15.51 -8.40 11.61
C GLU A 134 14.64 -7.21 11.17
N ILE A 135 13.49 -7.46 10.55
CA ILE A 135 12.54 -6.40 10.19
C ILE A 135 11.79 -5.90 11.43
N LEU A 136 11.35 -6.80 12.31
CA LEU A 136 10.61 -6.43 13.52
C LEU A 136 11.44 -5.59 14.49
N GLU A 137 12.77 -5.76 14.53
CA GLU A 137 13.67 -4.90 15.30
C GLU A 137 13.54 -3.41 14.92
N VAL A 138 13.34 -3.11 13.63
CA VAL A 138 13.33 -1.74 13.12
C VAL A 138 11.95 -1.11 12.99
N ILE A 139 10.88 -1.91 13.06
CA ILE A 139 9.49 -1.42 12.96
C ILE A 139 9.03 -0.87 14.33
N GLU A 140 8.14 0.12 14.29
CA GLU A 140 7.51 0.72 15.48
C GLU A 140 6.30 -0.10 16.01
N PRO A 141 5.32 -0.49 15.17
CA PRO A 141 4.25 -1.43 15.54
C PRO A 141 4.75 -2.74 16.16
N LYS A 142 4.01 -3.23 17.16
CA LYS A 142 4.29 -4.53 17.80
C LYS A 142 3.71 -5.66 16.98
N GLU A 143 4.38 -6.81 17.01
CA GLU A 143 3.86 -8.07 16.49
C GLU A 143 2.68 -8.56 17.34
N LEU A 144 1.58 -8.94 16.67
CA LEU A 144 0.43 -9.60 17.31
C LEU A 144 0.44 -11.10 17.05
N THR A 145 0.57 -11.50 15.79
CA THR A 145 0.53 -12.90 15.37
C THR A 145 1.55 -13.16 14.28
N ARG A 146 2.20 -14.32 14.37
CA ARG A 146 3.14 -14.84 13.38
C ARG A 146 2.56 -16.09 12.74
N SER A 147 2.74 -16.23 11.44
CA SER A 147 2.43 -17.47 10.72
C SER A 147 3.46 -17.73 9.64
N ILE A 148 4.00 -18.94 9.60
CA ILE A 148 4.88 -19.38 8.52
C ILE A 148 4.15 -20.43 7.71
N THR A 149 4.08 -20.21 6.40
CA THR A 149 3.36 -21.07 5.48
C THR A 149 4.25 -21.47 4.32
N GLU A 150 4.19 -22.75 3.94
CA GLU A 150 4.89 -23.26 2.77
C GLU A 150 3.98 -23.18 1.53
N GLU A 151 4.38 -22.42 0.51
CA GLU A 151 3.69 -22.41 -0.77
C GLU A 151 4.02 -23.68 -1.56
N LYS A 152 3.09 -24.65 -1.60
CA LYS A 152 3.24 -25.88 -2.41
C LYS A 152 2.85 -25.64 -3.87
N LYS A 153 3.54 -26.30 -4.80
CA LYS A 153 3.28 -26.27 -6.26
C LYS A 153 2.07 -27.14 -6.62
N ARG A 154 0.85 -26.66 -6.32
CA ARG A 154 -0.42 -27.33 -6.65
C ARG A 154 -1.41 -26.36 -7.32
N GLY A 155 -2.35 -26.91 -8.10
CA GLY A 155 -3.40 -26.13 -8.79
C GLY A 155 -2.84 -25.13 -9.79
N GLN A 156 -3.41 -23.92 -9.84
CA GLN A 156 -2.98 -22.83 -10.74
C GLN A 156 -1.48 -22.45 -10.61
N ARG A 157 -0.82 -22.81 -9.50
CA ARG A 157 0.63 -22.61 -9.31
C ARG A 157 1.50 -23.60 -10.08
N LYS A 158 0.93 -24.69 -10.60
CA LYS A 158 1.64 -25.64 -11.47
C LYS A 158 1.88 -25.04 -12.85
N ASP A 159 0.88 -24.34 -13.38
CA ASP A 159 0.89 -23.81 -14.75
C ASP A 159 1.42 -22.37 -14.79
N GLY A 160 1.15 -21.58 -13.74
CA GLY A 160 1.66 -20.23 -13.60
C GLY A 160 3.06 -20.17 -13.00
N LYS A 161 4.09 -20.07 -13.85
CA LYS A 161 5.48 -19.76 -13.45
C LYS A 161 5.64 -18.59 -12.45
N PRO A 162 4.90 -17.45 -12.55
CA PRO A 162 5.08 -16.35 -11.60
C PRO A 162 4.45 -16.59 -10.21
N LEU A 163 3.58 -17.59 -10.07
CA LEU A 163 2.81 -17.85 -8.86
C LEU A 163 3.54 -18.79 -7.88
N PHE A 164 4.52 -19.56 -8.35
CA PHE A 164 5.36 -20.42 -7.53
C PHE A 164 6.76 -19.82 -7.39
N LYS A 165 7.24 -19.72 -6.16
CA LYS A 165 8.53 -19.10 -5.83
C LYS A 165 9.59 -20.16 -5.67
N GLU A 166 10.35 -20.39 -6.74
CA GLU A 166 11.52 -21.26 -6.69
C GLU A 166 12.61 -20.64 -5.81
N SER A 167 13.31 -21.49 -5.06
CA SER A 167 14.42 -21.07 -4.21
C SER A 167 15.49 -20.40 -5.08
N THR A 168 15.61 -19.08 -4.96
CA THR A 168 16.48 -18.25 -5.79
C THR A 168 17.22 -17.29 -4.88
N ARG A 169 18.54 -17.16 -5.07
CA ARG A 169 19.30 -16.15 -4.36
C ARG A 169 18.93 -14.76 -4.88
N VAL A 170 18.61 -13.86 -3.97
CA VAL A 170 18.26 -12.47 -4.29
C VAL A 170 19.15 -11.50 -3.53
N TYR A 171 19.45 -10.39 -4.17
CA TYR A 171 20.32 -9.32 -3.71
C TYR A 171 19.54 -8.00 -3.66
N PRO A 172 19.87 -7.11 -2.72
CA PRO A 172 19.24 -5.80 -2.65
C PRO A 172 19.72 -4.89 -3.77
N GLY A 173 18.81 -4.42 -4.61
CA GLY A 173 19.15 -3.46 -5.67
C GLY A 173 19.06 -2.02 -5.17
N TYR A 174 17.86 -1.61 -4.77
CA TYR A 174 17.61 -0.26 -4.25
C TYR A 174 16.38 -0.25 -3.36
N PHE A 175 16.22 0.80 -2.56
CA PHE A 175 14.99 1.06 -1.83
C PHE A 175 14.43 2.43 -2.16
N THR A 176 13.15 2.60 -1.87
CA THR A 176 12.45 3.89 -1.91
C THR A 176 11.70 4.11 -0.61
N VAL A 177 11.71 5.33 -0.11
CA VAL A 177 10.94 5.75 1.05
C VAL A 177 9.70 6.50 0.57
N VAL A 178 8.55 6.15 1.13
CA VAL A 178 7.28 6.83 0.91
C VAL A 178 6.84 7.43 2.24
N SER A 179 6.72 8.75 2.29
CA SER A 179 6.19 9.47 3.44
C SER A 179 4.81 10.04 3.09
N SER A 180 3.81 9.84 3.96
CA SER A 180 2.50 10.48 3.80
C SER A 180 2.26 11.47 4.92
N LYS A 181 1.83 12.69 4.57
CA LYS A 181 1.42 13.73 5.52
C LYS A 181 -0.07 14.00 5.39
N LYS A 182 -0.77 14.09 6.52
CA LYS A 182 -2.17 14.54 6.56
C LYS A 182 -2.22 16.04 6.27
N VAL A 183 -3.07 16.45 5.33
CA VAL A 183 -3.33 17.86 5.03
C VAL A 183 -4.37 18.37 6.01
N SER A 184 -3.93 19.13 7.01
CA SER A 184 -4.80 19.76 8.02
C SER A 184 -5.53 20.98 7.46
N ASP A 185 -4.85 21.77 6.62
CA ASP A 185 -5.26 23.13 6.32
C ASP A 185 -6.25 23.19 5.16
N GLU A 186 -7.28 24.02 5.33
CA GLU A 186 -8.36 24.21 4.36
C GLU A 186 -7.85 24.90 3.08
N TYR A 187 -6.90 25.84 3.22
CA TYR A 187 -6.22 26.55 2.14
C TYR A 187 -5.36 25.62 1.25
N ASP A 188 -4.71 24.62 1.85
CA ASP A 188 -3.93 23.63 1.10
C ASP A 188 -4.84 22.72 0.28
N ARG A 189 -6.05 22.41 0.74
CA ARG A 189 -6.99 21.53 0.01
C ARG A 189 -7.43 22.14 -1.33
N GLU A 190 -7.61 23.46 -1.39
CA GLU A 190 -8.06 24.16 -2.60
C GLU A 190 -6.92 24.31 -3.64
N ASN A 191 -5.68 24.55 -3.19
CA ASN A 191 -4.52 24.75 -4.06
C ASN A 191 -3.88 23.46 -4.63
N LEU A 192 -4.27 22.29 -4.14
CA LEU A 192 -3.67 20.99 -4.50
C LEU A 192 -4.21 20.35 -5.79
N THR A 193 -5.12 21.02 -6.51
CA THR A 193 -5.86 20.47 -7.65
C THR A 193 -5.02 20.21 -8.90
N ASN A 194 -3.84 20.81 -9.05
CA ASN A 194 -3.18 20.82 -10.37
C ASN A 194 -1.93 19.95 -10.56
N ASN A 195 -1.23 19.48 -9.51
CA ASN A 195 0.01 18.68 -9.74
C ASN A 195 0.39 17.65 -8.66
N GLU A 196 -0.27 17.59 -7.50
CA GLU A 196 0.13 16.69 -6.41
C GLU A 196 -0.89 15.57 -6.17
N LYS A 197 -0.41 14.33 -6.00
CA LYS A 197 -1.25 13.14 -5.83
C LYS A 197 -1.85 13.09 -4.42
N LEU A 198 -2.95 13.82 -4.22
CA LEU A 198 -3.80 13.67 -3.05
C LEU A 198 -4.40 12.26 -3.00
N GLN A 199 -4.35 11.63 -1.84
CA GLN A 199 -5.10 10.40 -1.55
C GLN A 199 -6.19 10.71 -0.53
N PRO A 200 -7.45 10.86 -0.96
CA PRO A 200 -8.56 11.03 -0.04
C PRO A 200 -8.80 9.73 0.73
N THR A 201 -8.89 9.85 2.04
CA THR A 201 -9.25 8.77 2.97
C THR A 201 -10.29 9.29 3.97
N ILE A 202 -10.96 8.39 4.70
CA ILE A 202 -11.96 8.78 5.71
C ILE A 202 -11.35 9.70 6.78
N SER A 203 -10.08 9.50 7.13
CA SER A 203 -9.38 10.31 8.13
C SER A 203 -8.87 11.65 7.58
N GLY A 204 -9.04 11.93 6.29
CA GLY A 204 -8.66 13.19 5.64
C GLY A 204 -7.91 13.00 4.32
N ASN A 205 -7.46 14.11 3.76
CA ASN A 205 -6.61 14.15 2.57
C ASN A 205 -5.15 13.97 2.96
N PHE A 206 -4.42 13.13 2.24
CA PHE A 206 -2.99 12.89 2.47
C PHE A 206 -2.15 13.23 1.26
N LYS A 207 -1.08 13.99 1.49
CA LYS A 207 -0.02 14.27 0.52
C LYS A 207 1.05 13.18 0.64
N ARG A 208 1.28 12.45 -0.44
CA ARG A 208 2.32 11.41 -0.51
C ARG A 208 3.55 11.92 -1.24
N HIS A 209 4.69 11.80 -0.58
CA HIS A 209 6.00 12.04 -1.18
C HIS A 209 6.74 10.70 -1.29
N LYS A 210 7.30 10.42 -2.47
CA LYS A 210 8.12 9.24 -2.73
C LYS A 210 9.51 9.72 -3.09
N THR A 211 10.52 9.22 -2.38
CA THR A 211 11.91 9.56 -2.66
C THR A 211 12.40 8.93 -3.95
N GLU A 212 13.53 9.45 -4.42
CA GLU A 212 14.37 8.78 -5.41
C GLU A 212 14.84 7.40 -4.94
N LYS A 213 15.37 6.62 -5.89
CA LYS A 213 15.91 5.29 -5.64
C LYS A 213 17.26 5.40 -4.97
N ILE A 214 17.40 4.87 -3.76
CA ILE A 214 18.67 4.81 -3.05
C ILE A 214 19.29 3.43 -3.30
N PRO A 215 20.47 3.34 -3.93
CA PRO A 215 21.05 2.05 -4.30
C PRO A 215 21.59 1.33 -3.07
N LEU A 216 21.36 0.01 -3.00
CA LEU A 216 21.82 -0.90 -1.94
C LEU A 216 22.89 -1.88 -2.42
N TRP A 217 23.01 -2.06 -3.74
CA TRP A 217 23.97 -2.98 -4.36
C TRP A 217 25.44 -2.53 -4.16
N VAL A 218 25.66 -1.24 -3.93
CA VAL A 218 26.99 -0.64 -3.73
C VAL A 218 27.56 -1.05 -2.37
N ASN A 219 28.87 -1.27 -2.26
CA ASN A 219 29.51 -1.67 -1.00
C ASN A 219 29.43 -0.58 0.07
N ASP A 220 29.70 0.66 -0.33
CA ASP A 220 29.69 1.83 0.54
C ASP A 220 28.42 2.66 0.37
N GLN A 221 28.08 3.41 1.41
CA GLN A 221 26.92 4.27 1.44
C GLN A 221 27.07 5.39 0.40
N PRO A 222 26.09 5.59 -0.50
CA PRO A 222 26.20 6.64 -1.49
C PRO A 222 26.07 8.01 -0.80
N PRO A 223 26.84 9.02 -1.23
CA PRO A 223 26.91 10.31 -0.55
C PRO A 223 25.56 11.05 -0.49
N ASN A 224 24.67 10.77 -1.43
CA ASN A 224 23.34 11.37 -1.48
C ASN A 224 22.30 10.64 -0.61
N ALA A 225 22.60 9.44 -0.09
CA ALA A 225 21.62 8.65 0.68
C ALA A 225 21.06 9.43 1.87
N GLU A 226 21.93 10.07 2.65
CA GLU A 226 21.52 10.78 3.87
C GLU A 226 20.64 11.98 3.55
N LYS A 227 20.96 12.71 2.48
CA LYS A 227 20.17 13.85 2.03
C LYS A 227 18.77 13.41 1.61
N ILE A 228 18.66 12.35 0.82
CA ILE A 228 17.38 11.81 0.34
C ILE A 228 16.55 11.26 1.51
N ILE A 229 17.19 10.57 2.46
CA ILE A 229 16.52 10.07 3.67
C ILE A 229 16.04 11.24 4.54
N ALA A 230 16.88 12.25 4.76
CA ALA A 230 16.52 13.44 5.53
C ALA A 230 15.35 14.20 4.89
N GLU A 231 15.34 14.32 3.56
CA GLU A 231 14.22 14.91 2.82
C GLU A 231 12.92 14.12 3.03
N ALA A 232 12.98 12.78 3.00
CA ALA A 232 11.83 11.92 3.31
C ALA A 232 11.28 12.16 4.72
N LEU A 233 12.16 12.44 5.69
CA LEU A 233 11.79 12.70 7.08
C LEU A 233 11.33 14.14 7.35
N ARG A 234 11.62 15.10 6.46
CA ARG A 234 11.20 16.50 6.59
C ARG A 234 9.69 16.68 6.42
N ASN A 235 9.05 15.83 5.61
CA ASN A 235 7.60 15.80 5.44
C ASN A 235 6.94 15.19 6.68
N ARG A 236 7.00 15.91 7.81
CA ARG A 236 6.37 15.55 9.07
C ARG A 236 4.86 15.77 8.98
N GLY A 237 4.09 14.70 9.22
CA GLY A 237 2.71 14.76 9.70
C GLY A 237 2.64 15.41 11.06
#